data_AF-A0A7X7Q2S8-F1
#
_entry.id   AF-A0A7X7Q2S8-F1
#
_cell.length_a   1.000
_cell.length_b   1.000
_cell.length_c   1.000
_cell.angle_alpha   90.00
_cell.angle_beta   90.00
_cell.angle_gamma   90.00
#
_symmetry.space_group_name_H-M   'P 1'
#
loop_
_entity.id
_entity.type
_entity.pdbx_description
1 polymer ?
#
loop_
_entity_poly.entity_id
_entity_poly.type
_entity_poly.pdbx_seq_one_letter_code
_entity_poly.pdbx_strand_id
1 'polypeptide(L)'
;EAYTELQKLAKLVTERLHAHNYVGKTITVTIKYPNLSSYSKSRTINEYTNNFELIYQESCELFDKLWKHEPIRLLGISVKELKEKQQVHEQLSLFNYQNYVEEERLIRLVNDLKRKYGDKVIKKGMRDK
;
A
#
# COMPACT_ATOMS: atom_id res chain seq x y z
N GLU A 1 10.59 -8.73 13.25
CA GLU A 1 10.90 -9.28 11.91
C GLU A 1 9.71 -9.28 10.97
N ALA A 2 8.57 -9.91 11.33
CA ALA A 2 7.39 -9.97 10.46
C ALA A 2 6.86 -8.59 10.00
N TYR A 3 6.74 -7.60 10.89
CA TYR A 3 6.32 -6.24 10.52
C TYR A 3 7.27 -5.55 9.54
N THR A 4 8.59 -5.78 9.69
CA THR A 4 9.59 -5.26 8.76
C THR A 4 9.40 -5.86 7.37
N GLU A 5 9.07 -7.15 7.28
CA GLU A 5 8.75 -7.80 6.00
C GLU A 5 7.41 -7.31 5.44
N LEU A 6 6.38 -7.11 6.26
CA LEU A 6 5.12 -6.49 5.83
C LEU A 6 5.36 -5.10 5.24
N GLN A 7 6.22 -4.29 5.86
CA GLN A 7 6.55 -2.95 5.37
C GLN A 7 7.20 -3.01 3.99
N LYS A 8 8.16 -3.93 3.78
CA LYS A 8 8.80 -4.15 2.47
C LYS A 8 7.79 -4.61 1.43
N LEU A 9 6.95 -5.59 1.77
CA LEU A 9 5.92 -6.11 0.86
C LEU A 9 4.89 -5.04 0.49
N ALA A 10 4.44 -4.22 1.45
CA ALA A 10 3.52 -3.12 1.22
C ALA A 10 4.14 -2.10 0.25
N LYS A 11 5.41 -1.75 0.47
CA LYS A 11 6.16 -0.87 -0.45
C LYS A 11 6.22 -1.43 -1.87
N LEU A 12 6.56 -2.70 -2.04
CA LEU A 12 6.61 -3.36 -3.35
C LEU A 12 5.24 -3.43 -4.05
N VAL A 13 4.15 -3.60 -3.29
CA VAL A 13 2.79 -3.56 -3.84
C VAL A 13 2.45 -2.15 -4.29
N THR A 14 2.71 -1.14 -3.45
CA THR A 14 2.47 0.26 -3.77
C THR A 14 3.27 0.73 -4.99
N GLU A 15 4.54 0.38 -5.08
CA GLU A 15 5.38 0.69 -6.25
C GLU A 15 4.82 0.09 -7.54
N ARG A 16 4.33 -1.15 -7.50
CA ARG A 16 3.66 -1.78 -8.66
C ARG A 16 2.36 -1.08 -9.03
N LEU A 17 1.53 -0.70 -8.05
CA LEU A 17 0.30 0.05 -8.29
C LEU A 17 0.59 1.40 -8.95
N HIS A 18 1.60 2.13 -8.45
CA HIS A 18 2.01 3.40 -9.04
C HIS A 18 2.60 3.24 -10.45
N ALA A 19 3.47 2.25 -10.67
CA ALA A 19 4.09 2.01 -11.97
C ALA A 19 3.06 1.74 -13.08
N HIS A 20 1.94 1.12 -12.73
CA HIS A 20 0.85 0.82 -13.66
C HIS A 20 -0.33 1.79 -13.55
N ASN A 21 -0.21 2.88 -12.78
CA ASN A 21 -1.26 3.87 -12.55
C ASN A 21 -2.62 3.27 -12.08
N TYR A 22 -2.56 2.21 -11.27
CA TYR A 22 -3.72 1.57 -10.66
C TYR A 22 -3.90 2.01 -9.20
N VAL A 23 -5.14 1.89 -8.74
CA VAL A 23 -5.55 1.92 -7.34
C VAL A 23 -6.37 0.68 -7.06
N GLY A 24 -6.37 0.21 -5.81
CA GLY A 24 -7.13 -0.97 -5.42
C GLY A 24 -7.93 -0.76 -4.15
N LYS A 25 -8.92 -1.63 -3.91
CA LYS A 25 -9.88 -1.46 -2.82
C LYS A 25 -9.80 -2.53 -1.73
N THR A 26 -9.32 -3.71 -2.09
CA THR A 26 -9.28 -4.85 -1.16
C THR A 26 -7.85 -5.27 -0.89
N ILE A 27 -7.43 -5.21 0.37
CA ILE A 27 -6.10 -5.61 0.82
C ILE A 27 -6.20 -7.02 1.39
N THR A 28 -5.31 -7.91 0.98
CA THR A 28 -5.26 -9.31 1.42
C THR A 28 -3.88 -9.65 1.95
N VAL A 29 -3.82 -10.18 3.18
CA VAL A 29 -2.62 -10.80 3.76
C VAL A 29 -2.75 -12.30 3.66
N THR A 30 -1.67 -12.98 3.27
CA THR A 30 -1.58 -14.44 3.15
C THR A 30 -0.39 -14.95 3.93
N ILE A 31 -0.60 -15.98 4.75
CA ILE A 31 0.42 -16.70 5.52
C ILE A 31 0.42 -18.15 5.05
N LYS A 32 1.58 -18.66 4.63
CA LYS A 32 1.78 -20.09 4.40
C LYS A 32 2.70 -20.65 5.46
N TYR A 33 2.32 -21.79 6.01
CA TYR A 33 3.05 -22.50 7.05
C TYR A 33 3.90 -23.64 6.46
N PRO A 34 4.90 -24.17 7.19
CA PRO A 34 5.74 -25.28 6.74
C PRO A 34 4.96 -26.56 6.40
N ASN A 35 3.84 -26.79 7.08
CA ASN A 35 2.91 -27.90 6.84
C ASN A 35 2.07 -27.75 5.54
N LEU A 36 2.48 -26.86 4.63
CA LEU A 36 1.81 -26.54 3.36
C LEU A 36 0.41 -25.91 3.51
N SER A 37 -0.08 -25.66 4.72
CA SER A 37 -1.32 -24.93 4.92
C SER A 37 -1.16 -23.45 4.57
N SER A 38 -2.23 -22.86 4.03
CA SER A 38 -2.26 -21.47 3.59
C SER A 38 -3.51 -20.82 4.13
N TYR A 39 -3.36 -19.69 4.80
CA TYR A 39 -4.46 -18.90 5.32
C TYR A 39 -4.35 -17.47 4.81
N SER A 40 -5.48 -16.87 4.49
CA SER A 40 -5.52 -15.49 4.03
C SER A 40 -6.67 -14.74 4.70
N LYS A 41 -6.47 -13.46 4.96
CA LYS A 41 -7.49 -12.54 5.46
C LYS A 41 -7.49 -11.29 4.61
N SER A 42 -8.67 -10.76 4.31
CA SER A 42 -8.82 -9.59 3.46
C SER A 42 -9.70 -8.54 4.13
N ARG A 43 -9.48 -7.28 3.78
CA ARG A 43 -10.38 -6.17 4.10
C ARG A 43 -10.59 -5.31 2.86
N THR A 44 -11.86 -5.04 2.55
CA THR A 44 -12.26 -4.04 1.56
C THR A 44 -12.44 -2.71 2.28
N ILE A 45 -11.70 -1.69 1.85
CA ILE A 45 -11.79 -0.33 2.39
C ILE A 45 -12.79 0.51 1.59
N ASN A 46 -13.21 1.66 2.13
CA ASN A 46 -14.26 2.48 1.51
C ASN A 46 -13.82 3.08 0.18
N GLU A 47 -12.58 3.59 0.12
CA GLU A 47 -12.02 4.28 -1.04
C GLU A 47 -10.93 3.45 -1.71
N TYR A 48 -10.79 3.61 -3.03
CA TYR A 48 -9.68 3.00 -3.75
C TYR A 48 -8.38 3.70 -3.37
N THR A 49 -7.34 2.92 -3.09
CA THR A 49 -6.06 3.44 -2.63
C THR A 49 -4.89 2.80 -3.36
N ASN A 50 -3.82 3.58 -3.50
CA ASN A 50 -2.46 3.09 -3.68
C ASN A 50 -1.52 3.68 -2.63
N ASN A 51 -2.07 4.23 -1.54
CA ASN A 51 -1.28 4.85 -0.48
C ASN A 51 -0.55 3.77 0.34
N PHE A 52 0.78 3.91 0.42
CA PHE A 52 1.65 2.99 1.15
C PHE A 52 1.25 2.83 2.62
N GLU A 53 1.03 3.94 3.33
CA GLU A 53 0.79 3.92 4.78
C GLU A 53 -0.50 3.17 5.09
N LEU A 54 -1.56 3.44 4.31
CA LEU A 54 -2.84 2.77 4.46
C LEU A 54 -2.73 1.26 4.17
N ILE A 55 -2.05 0.88 3.07
CA ILE A 55 -1.84 -0.54 2.73
C ILE A 55 -1.04 -1.25 3.82
N TYR A 56 -0.01 -0.60 4.36
CA TYR A 56 0.83 -1.16 5.41
C TYR A 56 0.03 -1.35 6.71
N GLN A 57 -0.65 -0.30 7.19
CA GLN A 57 -1.45 -0.35 8.42
C GLN A 57 -2.50 -1.45 8.36
N GLU A 58 -3.28 -1.52 7.27
CA GLU A 58 -4.31 -2.52 7.09
C GLU A 58 -3.72 -3.94 7.01
N SER A 59 -2.54 -4.09 6.41
CA SER A 59 -1.85 -5.38 6.36
C SER A 59 -1.38 -5.83 7.75
N CYS A 60 -0.89 -4.91 8.59
CA CYS A 60 -0.54 -5.20 9.99
C CYS A 60 -1.76 -5.68 10.78
N GLU A 61 -2.89 -4.96 10.71
CA GLU A 61 -4.12 -5.36 11.41
C GLU A 61 -4.66 -6.72 10.92
N LEU A 62 -4.56 -7.00 9.62
CA LEU A 62 -4.96 -8.28 9.06
C LEU A 62 -4.03 -9.41 9.50
N PHE A 63 -2.73 -9.15 9.57
CA PHE A 63 -1.73 -10.09 10.04
C PHE A 63 -1.98 -10.47 11.50
N ASP A 64 -2.19 -9.49 12.38
CA ASP A 64 -2.44 -9.73 13.82
C ASP A 64 -3.67 -10.60 14.05
N LYS A 65 -4.70 -10.44 13.20
CA LYS A 65 -5.93 -11.23 13.26
C LYS A 65 -5.85 -12.59 12.55
N LEU A 66 -4.75 -12.89 11.86
CA LEU A 66 -4.58 -14.09 11.02
C LEU A 66 -3.48 -15.01 11.56
N TRP A 67 -2.41 -14.45 12.13
CA TRP A 67 -1.26 -15.19 12.58
C TRP A 67 -1.56 -15.97 13.86
N LYS A 68 -1.23 -17.27 13.86
CA LYS A 68 -1.48 -18.18 14.98
C LYS A 68 -0.27 -18.38 15.90
N HIS A 69 0.70 -17.47 15.84
CA HIS A 69 1.99 -17.60 16.54
C HIS A 69 2.82 -18.84 16.12
N GLU A 70 2.56 -19.37 14.94
CA GLU A 70 3.32 -20.48 14.35
C GLU A 70 4.40 -19.96 13.37
N PRO A 71 5.50 -20.72 13.14
CA PRO A 71 6.55 -20.33 12.20
C PRO A 71 6.03 -20.11 10.78
N ILE A 72 6.36 -18.98 10.17
CA ILE A 72 5.88 -18.60 8.84
C ILE A 72 6.88 -19.03 7.77
N ARG A 73 6.43 -19.76 6.74
CA ARG A 73 7.25 -20.08 5.56
C ARG A 73 7.16 -19.01 4.49
N LEU A 74 5.98 -18.40 4.34
CA LEU A 74 5.75 -17.32 3.37
C LEU A 74 4.74 -16.33 3.92
N LEU A 75 5.06 -15.05 3.77
CA LEU A 75 4.17 -13.93 4.04
C LEU A 75 3.95 -13.16 2.74
N GLY A 76 2.71 -12.81 2.43
CA GLY A 76 2.37 -12.09 1.20
C GLY A 76 1.29 -11.04 1.43
N ILE A 77 1.41 -9.92 0.72
CA ILE A 77 0.40 -8.88 0.61
C ILE A 77 -0.04 -8.81 -0.85
N SER A 78 -1.35 -8.76 -1.09
CA SER A 78 -1.92 -8.50 -2.41
C SER A 78 -3.05 -7.48 -2.31
N VAL A 79 -3.26 -6.75 -3.40
CA VAL A 79 -4.35 -5.78 -3.54
C VAL A 79 -5.23 -6.24 -4.70
N LYS A 80 -6.54 -6.22 -4.48
CA LYS A 80 -7.60 -6.64 -5.41
C LYS A 80 -8.57 -5.49 -5.70
N GLU A 81 -9.49 -5.73 -6.62
CA GLU A 81 -10.42 -4.73 -7.14
C GLU A 81 -9.64 -3.52 -7.65
N LEU A 82 -8.83 -3.76 -8.68
CA LEU A 82 -8.01 -2.72 -9.28
C LEU A 82 -8.83 -1.88 -10.24
N LYS A 83 -8.65 -0.57 -10.19
CA LYS A 83 -9.16 0.39 -11.17
C LYS A 83 -8.04 1.29 -11.64
N GLU A 84 -8.09 1.71 -12.89
CA GLU A 84 -7.18 2.75 -13.36
C GLU A 84 -7.48 4.02 -12.55
N LYS A 85 -6.42 4.69 -12.10
CA LYS A 85 -6.55 5.86 -11.23
C LYS A 85 -7.48 6.92 -11.84
N GLN A 86 -7.42 7.08 -13.16
CA GLN A 86 -8.24 8.04 -13.92
C GLN A 86 -9.75 7.76 -13.79
N GLN A 87 -10.16 6.49 -13.76
CA GLN A 87 -11.57 6.09 -13.59
C GLN A 87 -12.10 6.39 -12.19
N VAL A 88 -11.23 6.46 -11.19
CA VAL A 88 -11.60 6.82 -9.81
C VAL A 88 -11.74 8.33 -9.66
N HIS A 89 -10.99 9.12 -10.42
CA HIS A 89 -11.14 10.58 -10.45
C HIS A 89 -12.54 11.03 -10.91
N GLU A 90 -13.20 10.26 -11.77
CA GLU A 90 -14.59 10.52 -12.20
C GLU A 90 -15.62 10.34 -11.07
N GLN A 91 -15.25 9.61 -10.00
CA GLN A 91 -16.12 9.31 -8.85
C GLN A 91 -15.73 10.07 -7.57
N LEU A 92 -14.84 11.07 -7.63
CA LEU A 92 -14.57 11.93 -6.48
C LEU A 92 -15.65 13.01 -6.37
N SER A 93 -16.20 13.22 -5.16
CA SER A 93 -17.04 14.37 -4.89
C SER A 93 -16.24 15.66 -5.09
N LEU A 94 -16.91 16.76 -5.49
CA LEU A 94 -16.32 18.09 -5.73
C LEU A 94 -15.40 18.58 -4.59
N PHE A 95 -15.55 18.05 -3.38
CA PHE A 95 -14.77 18.42 -2.20
C PHE A 95 -13.44 17.67 -2.05
N ASN A 96 -13.33 16.44 -2.58
CA ASN A 96 -12.11 15.62 -2.45
C ASN A 96 -11.12 15.84 -3.61
N TYR A 97 -11.58 16.37 -4.74
CA TYR A 97 -10.77 16.56 -5.94
C TYR A 97 -9.54 17.44 -5.70
N GLN A 98 -9.70 18.56 -4.97
CA GLN A 98 -8.64 19.54 -4.74
C GLN A 98 -7.46 18.92 -3.98
N ASN A 99 -7.72 18.18 -2.91
CA ASN A 99 -6.71 17.52 -2.08
C ASN A 99 -5.93 16.46 -2.88
N TYR A 100 -6.62 15.69 -3.72
CA TYR A 100 -6.00 14.68 -4.57
C TYR A 100 -5.07 15.29 -5.63
N VAL A 101 -5.46 16.42 -6.24
CA VAL A 101 -4.63 17.10 -7.25
C VAL A 101 -3.33 17.63 -6.63
N GLU A 102 -3.39 18.18 -5.42
CA GLU A 102 -2.21 18.67 -4.71
C GLU A 102 -1.26 17.54 -4.31
N GLU A 103 -1.78 16.46 -3.73
CA GLU A 103 -0.99 15.30 -3.33
C GLU A 103 -0.29 14.65 -4.54
N GLU A 104 -0.98 14.58 -5.68
CA GLU A 104 -0.40 14.01 -6.89
C GLU A 104 0.72 14.88 -7.48
N ARG A 105 0.54 16.20 -7.51
CA ARG A 105 1.62 17.13 -7.92
C ARG A 105 2.83 16.99 -7.02
N LEU A 106 2.62 16.88 -5.71
CA LEU A 106 3.69 16.69 -4.74
C LEU A 106 4.45 15.38 -4.98
N ILE A 107 3.73 14.27 -5.15
CA ILE A 107 4.33 12.95 -5.42
C ILE A 107 5.14 12.97 -6.71
N ARG A 108 4.61 13.57 -7.80
CA ARG A 108 5.34 13.70 -9.07
C ARG A 108 6.62 14.49 -8.89
N LEU A 109 6.56 15.63 -8.19
CA LEU A 109 7.74 16.46 -7.93
C LEU A 109 8.81 15.70 -7.14
N VAL A 110 8.40 14.98 -6.09
CA VAL A 110 9.32 14.15 -5.29
C VAL A 110 9.97 13.05 -6.14
N ASN A 111 9.19 12.38 -7.00
CA ASN A 111 9.71 11.34 -7.88
C ASN A 111 10.66 11.90 -8.94
N ASP A 112 10.36 13.06 -9.52
CA ASP A 112 11.25 13.74 -10.47
C ASP A 112 12.57 14.14 -9.81
N LEU A 113 12.52 14.62 -8.56
CA LEU A 113 13.72 14.95 -7.79
C LEU A 113 14.55 13.70 -7.47
N LYS A 114 13.91 12.60 -7.06
CA LYS A 114 14.60 11.31 -6.87
C LYS A 114 15.24 10.79 -8.15
N ARG A 115 14.57 10.95 -9.29
CA ARG A 115 15.07 10.49 -10.58
C ARG A 115 16.25 11.34 -11.08
N LYS A 116 16.23 12.65 -10.84
CA LYS A 116 17.32 13.57 -11.22
C LYS A 116 18.53 13.51 -10.29
N TYR A 117 18.32 13.31 -8.98
CA TYR A 117 19.39 13.48 -7.99
C TYR A 117 19.67 12.25 -7.11
N GLY A 118 18.97 11.14 -7.35
CA GLY A 118 19.12 9.89 -6.61
C GLY A 118 18.36 9.88 -5.27
N ASP A 119 18.22 8.68 -4.68
CA ASP A 119 17.38 8.41 -3.51
C ASP A 119 17.79 9.13 -2.20
N LYS A 120 18.95 9.79 -2.18
CA LYS A 120 19.49 10.42 -0.96
C LYS A 120 19.05 11.87 -0.71
N VAL A 121 18.30 12.50 -1.62
CA VAL A 121 18.11 13.96 -1.59
C VAL A 121 16.90 14.44 -0.79
N ILE A 122 15.87 13.60 -0.58
CA ILE A 122 14.64 14.04 0.10
C ILE A 122 14.22 13.03 1.18
N LYS A 123 14.19 13.48 2.44
CA LYS A 123 13.53 12.79 3.56
C LYS A 123 12.24 13.52 3.90
N LYS A 124 11.11 12.81 3.87
CA LYS A 124 9.84 13.30 4.43
C LYS A 124 10.04 13.47 5.94
N GLY A 125 10.07 14.70 6.42
CA GLY A 125 10.19 14.98 7.85
C GLY A 125 8.91 14.55 8.57
N MET A 126 9.04 13.68 9.56
CA MET A 126 7.97 13.40 10.52
C MET A 126 7.97 14.53 11.54
N ARG A 127 6.82 15.17 11.74
CA ARG A 127 6.64 16.18 12.79
C ARG A 127 6.40 15.40 14.09
N ASP A 128 7.42 15.32 14.95
CA ASP A 128 7.22 14.87 16.33
C ASP A 128 6.25 15.84 17.01
N LYS A 129 5.23 15.27 17.66
CA LYS A 129 4.35 15.98 18.60
C LYS A 129 4.67 15.48 20.00
#